data_AF-A0A851CH48-F1
#
_entry.id   AF-A0A851CH48-F1
#
_cell.length_a   1.000
_cell.length_b   1.000
_cell.length_c   1.000
_cell.angle_alpha   90.00
_cell.angle_beta   90.00
_cell.angle_gamma   90.00
#
_symmetry.space_group_name_H-M   'P 1'
#
loop_
_entity.id
_entity.type
_entity.pdbx_description
1 polymer ?
#
loop_
_entity_poly.entity_id
_entity_poly.type
_entity_poly.pdbx_seq_one_letter_code
_entity_poly.pdbx_strand_id
1 'polypeptide(L)'
;AVDIPCSAYRSGWSNPRIEWKFQKGSSLVLFYYGGDLTGTGWGVPGASPRVPQDGSQLRVPPEPYRNRVQFSPTSIHFESVTREDSGKYICEVVVGDGSHIAKSEVTLTVQGGFLPSP
;
A
#
# COMPACT_ATOMS: atom_id res chain seq x y z
N ALA A 1 -11.12 10.65 3.72
CA ALA A 1 -10.57 9.82 2.64
C ALA A 1 -9.37 10.52 2.00
N VAL A 2 -8.41 9.74 1.51
CA VAL A 2 -7.20 10.20 0.81
C VAL A 2 -6.91 9.26 -0.35
N ASP A 3 -6.57 9.82 -1.51
CA ASP A 3 -6.17 9.06 -2.69
C ASP A 3 -4.67 9.20 -2.92
N ILE A 4 -3.99 8.07 -3.10
CA ILE A 4 -2.58 8.00 -3.46
C ILE A 4 -2.48 7.58 -4.92
N PRO A 5 -2.16 8.50 -5.86
CA PRO A 5 -2.16 8.20 -7.28
C PRO A 5 -0.89 7.46 -7.72
N CYS A 6 -1.05 6.50 -8.63
CA CYS A 6 0.05 5.89 -9.39
C CYS A 6 0.28 6.68 -10.69
N SER A 7 1.11 7.72 -10.62
CA SER A 7 1.45 8.53 -11.80
C SER A 7 2.33 7.79 -12.82
N ALA A 8 2.88 6.64 -12.44
CA ALA A 8 3.63 5.74 -13.32
C ALA A 8 2.72 4.94 -14.29
N TYR A 9 1.44 4.76 -13.96
CA TYR A 9 0.52 4.03 -14.81
C TYR A 9 0.22 4.78 -16.12
N ARG A 10 0.04 4.03 -17.21
CA ARG A 10 -0.33 4.52 -18.54
C ARG A 10 -1.39 3.59 -19.14
N SER A 11 -2.50 4.17 -19.61
CA SER A 11 -3.64 3.41 -20.15
C SER A 11 -3.36 2.66 -21.45
N GLY A 12 -2.29 3.01 -22.17
CA GLY A 12 -1.88 2.35 -23.42
C GLY A 12 -1.03 1.08 -23.23
N TRP A 13 -0.71 0.70 -22.00
CA TRP A 13 0.12 -0.48 -21.73
C TRP A 13 -0.73 -1.75 -21.73
N SER A 14 -0.29 -2.77 -22.47
CA SER A 14 -0.94 -4.08 -22.50
C SER A 14 -0.56 -4.89 -21.26
N ASN A 15 -1.54 -5.20 -20.42
CA ASN A 15 -1.38 -6.03 -19.22
C ASN A 15 -0.22 -5.61 -18.29
N PRO A 16 -0.16 -4.34 -17.84
CA PRO A 16 0.90 -3.90 -16.95
C PRO A 16 0.74 -4.55 -15.58
N ARG A 17 1.84 -5.06 -15.02
CA ARG A 17 1.90 -5.52 -13.64
C ARG A 17 2.20 -4.35 -12.72
N ILE A 18 1.33 -4.15 -11.73
CA ILE A 18 1.43 -3.03 -10.80
C ILE A 18 1.87 -3.57 -9.45
N GLU A 19 2.87 -2.91 -8.87
CA GLU A 19 3.49 -3.28 -7.62
C GLU A 19 3.46 -2.05 -6.69
N TRP A 20 2.89 -2.19 -5.50
CA TRP A 20 2.92 -1.13 -4.49
C TRP A 20 3.83 -1.50 -3.32
N LYS A 21 4.71 -0.56 -2.99
CA LYS A 21 5.68 -0.68 -1.89
C LYS A 21 5.48 0.47 -0.92
N PHE A 22 5.57 0.18 0.38
CA PHE A 22 5.48 1.17 1.46
C PHE A 22 6.83 1.25 2.15
N GLN A 23 7.35 2.47 2.28
CA GLN A 23 8.61 2.76 2.93
C GLN A 23 8.40 3.64 4.16
N LYS A 24 8.91 3.19 5.31
CA LYS A 24 8.93 3.96 6.56
C LYS A 24 10.26 3.76 7.27
N GLY A 25 11.02 4.85 7.44
CA GLY A 25 12.42 4.75 7.87
C GLY A 25 13.24 3.94 6.86
N SER A 26 13.95 2.92 7.32
CA SER A 26 14.71 1.98 6.48
C SER A 26 13.89 0.78 5.99
N SER A 27 12.69 0.57 6.52
CA SER A 27 11.84 -0.56 6.14
C SER A 27 11.15 -0.29 4.80
N LEU A 28 11.19 -1.25 3.89
CA LEU A 28 10.48 -1.26 2.62
C LEU A 28 9.67 -2.56 2.53
N VAL A 29 8.36 -2.44 2.26
CA VAL A 29 7.44 -3.57 2.24
C VAL A 29 6.67 -3.56 0.92
N LEU A 30 6.69 -4.66 0.17
CA LEU A 30 5.76 -4.92 -0.92
C LEU A 30 4.43 -5.36 -0.29
N PHE A 31 3.33 -4.68 -0.64
CA PHE A 31 2.01 -4.98 -0.05
C PHE A 31 0.90 -5.20 -1.10
N TYR A 32 1.20 -4.95 -2.38
CA TYR A 32 0.33 -5.27 -3.50
C TYR A 32 1.17 -5.66 -4.70
N TYR A 33 0.78 -6.73 -5.39
CA TYR A 33 1.46 -7.26 -6.55
C TYR A 33 0.45 -7.82 -7.55
N GLY A 34 0.41 -7.25 -8.75
CA GLY A 34 -0.28 -7.86 -9.89
C GLY A 34 -1.79 -8.06 -9.74
N GLY A 35 -2.46 -7.31 -8.87
CA GLY A 35 -3.89 -7.51 -8.59
C GLY A 35 -4.17 -7.99 -7.17
N ASP A 36 -3.16 -8.55 -6.50
CA ASP A 36 -3.33 -9.25 -5.23
C ASP A 36 -2.55 -8.59 -4.09
N LEU A 37 -3.09 -8.68 -2.88
CA LEU A 37 -2.34 -8.37 -1.68
C LEU A 37 -1.35 -9.49 -1.39
N THR A 38 -0.09 -9.12 -1.16
CA THR A 38 0.95 -10.09 -0.80
C THR A 38 0.70 -10.58 0.62
N GLY A 39 0.31 -11.85 0.76
CA GLY A 39 -0.19 -12.49 1.99
C GLY A 39 0.82 -12.69 3.12
N THR A 40 1.68 -11.71 3.41
CA THR A 40 2.50 -11.66 4.64
C THR A 40 2.28 -10.30 5.28
N GLY A 41 1.52 -10.29 6.38
CA GLY A 41 1.14 -9.08 7.08
C GLY A 41 2.34 -8.35 7.68
N TRP A 42 2.81 -7.29 7.02
CA TRP A 42 3.64 -6.24 7.61
C TRP A 42 3.30 -4.88 7.00
N GLY A 43 2.03 -4.50 7.04
CA GLY A 43 1.57 -3.18 6.60
C GLY A 43 1.47 -2.14 7.72
N VAL A 44 1.83 -2.47 8.97
CA VAL A 44 1.81 -1.51 10.09
C VAL A 44 3.12 -1.52 10.87
N PRO A 45 3.71 -0.34 11.13
CA PRO A 45 4.76 -0.21 12.14
C PRO A 45 4.12 -0.38 13.53
N GLY A 46 4.46 -1.45 14.24
CA GLY A 46 4.06 -1.66 15.63
C GLY A 46 3.12 -2.84 15.92
N ALA A 47 2.73 -3.66 14.94
CA ALA A 47 1.98 -4.90 15.23
C ALA A 47 2.94 -6.06 15.58
N SER A 48 2.68 -6.74 16.69
CA SER A 48 3.35 -7.99 17.05
C SER A 48 2.75 -9.17 16.27
N PRO A 49 3.53 -10.15 15.80
CA PRO A 49 3.00 -11.27 15.02
C PRO A 49 2.07 -12.14 15.88
N ARG A 50 0.84 -12.37 15.41
CA ARG A 50 0.04 -13.52 15.85
C ARG A 50 -0.12 -14.46 14.66
N VAL A 51 0.51 -15.63 14.76
CA VAL A 51 0.31 -16.75 13.83
C VAL A 51 -1.01 -17.44 14.20
N PRO A 52 -1.99 -17.56 13.29
CA PRO A 52 -3.12 -18.46 13.50
C PRO A 52 -2.62 -19.90 13.56
N GLN A 53 -2.95 -20.64 14.62
CA GLN A 53 -2.46 -22.00 14.85
C GLN A 53 -3.09 -23.07 13.92
N ASP A 54 -3.99 -22.70 13.01
CA ASP A 54 -4.82 -23.66 12.26
C ASP A 54 -4.33 -24.01 10.84
N GLY A 55 -3.23 -23.40 10.35
CA GLY A 55 -2.65 -23.73 9.05
C GLY A 55 -3.50 -23.37 7.83
N SER A 56 -4.58 -22.60 7.98
CA SER A 56 -5.33 -22.09 6.83
C SER A 56 -4.71 -20.77 6.31
N GLN A 57 -4.24 -20.78 5.07
CA GLN A 57 -3.70 -19.59 4.40
C GLN A 57 -4.84 -18.62 4.08
N LEU A 58 -5.10 -17.71 5.01
CA LEU A 58 -6.21 -16.78 4.94
C LEU A 58 -5.87 -15.62 3.99
N ARG A 59 -6.55 -15.56 2.82
CA ARG A 59 -6.59 -14.41 1.88
C ARG A 59 -7.29 -13.21 2.53
N VAL A 60 -6.69 -12.64 3.57
CA VAL A 60 -7.26 -11.54 4.31
C VAL A 60 -6.28 -10.38 4.30
N PRO A 61 -6.72 -9.18 3.87
CA PRO A 61 -5.92 -7.97 4.05
C PRO A 61 -5.53 -7.90 5.52
N PRO A 62 -4.29 -7.48 5.86
CA PRO A 62 -3.91 -7.26 7.25
C PRO A 62 -5.01 -6.43 7.91
N GLU A 63 -5.47 -6.83 9.11
CA GLU A 63 -6.56 -6.17 9.85
C GLU A 63 -6.58 -4.62 9.77
N PRO A 64 -5.45 -3.89 9.79
CA PRO A 64 -5.46 -2.44 9.60
C PRO A 64 -5.98 -1.94 8.23
N TYR A 65 -5.76 -2.65 7.13
CA TYR A 65 -6.23 -2.22 5.78
C TYR A 65 -7.62 -2.72 5.44
N ARG A 66 -8.07 -3.76 6.14
CA ARG A 66 -9.39 -4.35 5.97
C ARG A 66 -10.46 -3.28 6.19
N ASN A 67 -11.38 -3.17 5.23
CA ASN A 67 -12.51 -2.23 5.26
C ASN A 67 -12.14 -0.73 5.28
N ARG A 68 -10.88 -0.35 5.02
CA ARG A 68 -10.47 1.06 4.97
C ARG A 68 -9.68 1.44 3.72
N VAL A 69 -9.18 0.45 2.98
CA VAL A 69 -8.38 0.69 1.78
C VAL A 69 -8.94 -0.07 0.59
N GLN A 70 -9.15 0.66 -0.50
CA GLN A 70 -9.57 0.12 -1.79
C GLN A 70 -8.42 0.28 -2.79
N PHE A 71 -8.15 -0.79 -3.54
CA PHE A 71 -7.06 -0.83 -4.50
C PHE A 71 -7.61 -0.69 -5.92
N SER A 72 -6.94 0.13 -6.72
CA SER A 72 -7.16 0.22 -8.16
C SER A 72 -5.82 0.22 -8.90
N PRO A 73 -5.82 -0.02 -10.23
CA PRO A 73 -4.62 0.09 -11.04
C PRO A 73 -3.95 1.48 -10.97
N THR A 74 -4.75 2.53 -10.78
CA THR A 74 -4.30 3.92 -10.87
C THR A 74 -4.12 4.59 -9.52
N SER A 75 -4.61 3.99 -8.43
CA SER A 75 -4.57 4.60 -7.11
C SER A 75 -4.80 3.60 -5.98
N ILE A 76 -4.35 3.98 -4.78
CA ILE A 76 -4.82 3.41 -3.52
C ILE A 76 -5.73 4.43 -2.85
N HIS A 77 -6.96 4.05 -2.56
CA HIS A 77 -7.95 4.90 -1.90
C HIS A 77 -8.06 4.50 -0.43
N PHE A 78 -7.72 5.42 0.47
CA PHE A 78 -7.94 5.28 1.92
C PHE A 78 -9.25 5.96 2.30
N GLU A 79 -10.22 5.22 2.81
CA GLU A 79 -11.45 5.78 3.38
C GLU A 79 -11.13 6.61 4.64
N SER A 80 -10.24 6.07 5.49
CA SER A 80 -9.77 6.69 6.73
C SER A 80 -8.28 6.44 6.94
N VAL A 81 -7.54 7.52 7.22
CA VAL A 81 -6.08 7.53 7.44
C VAL A 81 -5.75 7.76 8.91
N THR A 82 -4.71 7.12 9.42
CA THR A 82 -4.17 7.31 10.77
C THR A 82 -2.70 7.74 10.71
N ARG A 83 -2.11 8.09 11.86
CA ARG A 83 -0.69 8.52 11.91
C ARG A 83 0.26 7.39 11.48
N GLU A 84 -0.15 6.14 11.68
CA GLU A 84 0.59 4.95 11.31
C GLU A 84 0.76 4.82 9.79
N ASP A 85 -0.23 5.29 9.02
CA ASP A 85 -0.23 5.33 7.55
C ASP A 85 0.76 6.36 6.98
N SER A 86 1.33 7.23 7.82
CA SER A 86 2.35 8.17 7.37
C SER A 86 3.63 7.43 6.94
N GLY A 87 4.09 7.72 5.73
CA GLY A 87 5.23 7.09 5.09
C GLY A 87 5.25 7.36 3.59
N LYS A 88 6.19 6.73 2.88
CA LYS A 88 6.32 6.85 1.43
C LYS A 88 5.67 5.66 0.74
N TYR A 89 4.75 5.95 -0.16
CA TYR A 89 4.08 5.00 -1.04
C TYR A 89 4.73 5.04 -2.41
N ILE A 90 5.09 3.89 -2.92
CA ILE A 90 5.82 3.73 -4.18
C ILE A 90 4.97 2.86 -5.08
N CYS A 91 4.55 3.40 -6.21
CA CYS A 91 3.96 2.63 -7.29
C CYS A 91 5.03 2.31 -8.33
N GLU A 92 5.15 1.03 -8.69
CA GLU A 92 6.00 0.55 -9.76
C GLU A 92 5.13 -0.21 -10.77
N VAL A 93 5.29 0.12 -12.04
CA VAL A 93 4.49 -0.43 -13.13
C VAL A 93 5.43 -1.07 -14.13
N VAL A 94 5.27 -2.37 -14.32
CA VAL A 94 6.12 -3.21 -15.16
C VAL A 94 5.32 -3.67 -16.37
N VAL A 95 5.84 -3.46 -17.58
CA VAL A 95 5.15 -3.80 -18.85
C VAL A 95 5.87 -4.93 -19.57
N GLY A 96 5.10 -5.80 -20.20
CA GLY A 96 5.62 -6.91 -20.99
C GLY A 96 6.42 -7.90 -20.14
N ASP A 97 7.63 -8.22 -20.60
CA ASP A 97 8.58 -9.11 -19.95
C ASP A 97 9.41 -8.45 -18.84
N GLY A 98 9.18 -7.15 -18.56
CA GLY A 98 9.98 -6.37 -17.63
C GLY A 98 10.97 -5.41 -18.29
N SER A 99 10.96 -5.31 -19.63
CA SER A 99 11.74 -4.35 -20.40
C SER A 99 11.41 -2.87 -20.10
N HIS A 100 10.19 -2.58 -19.65
CA HIS A 100 9.77 -1.22 -19.28
C HIS A 100 9.25 -1.19 -17.85
N ILE A 101 9.91 -0.37 -17.02
CA ILE A 101 9.55 -0.13 -15.63
C ILE A 101 9.38 1.37 -15.43
N ALA A 102 8.21 1.80 -14.98
CA ALA A 102 7.97 3.16 -14.52
C ALA A 102 7.69 3.18 -13.02
N LYS A 103 8.09 4.27 -12.36
CA LYS A 103 7.99 4.44 -10.92
C LYS A 103 7.43 5.81 -10.56
N SER A 104 6.56 5.86 -9.56
CA SER A 104 6.11 7.12 -8.93
C SER A 104 6.10 6.98 -7.42
N GLU A 105 6.51 8.03 -6.71
CA GLU A 105 6.58 8.06 -5.26
C GLU A 105 5.69 9.17 -4.69
N VAL A 106 4.96 8.87 -3.62
CA VAL A 106 4.11 9.82 -2.90
C VAL A 106 4.41 9.69 -1.41
N THR A 107 4.66 10.80 -0.73
CA THR A 107 4.83 10.82 0.73
C THR A 107 3.50 11.24 1.37
N LEU A 108 2.92 10.38 2.18
CA LEU A 108 1.74 10.68 3.00
C LEU A 108 2.19 11.12 4.40
N THR A 109 1.68 12.27 4.83
CA THR A 109 1.88 12.79 6.19
C THR A 109 0.53 13.10 6.81
N VAL A 110 0.14 12.34 7.83
CA VAL A 110 -1.08 12.56 8.59
C VAL A 110 -0.76 13.43 9.80
N GLN A 111 -1.22 14.68 9.77
CA GLN A 111 -1.03 15.60 10.89
C GLN A 111 -1.98 15.25 12.03
N GLY A 112 -1.44 15.06 13.22
CA GLY A 112 -2.23 14.92 14.44
C GLY A 112 -2.64 16.28 14.96
N GLY A 113 -3.93 16.62 14.91
CA GLY A 113 -4.45 17.79 15.59
C GLY A 113 -4.20 17.67 17.10
N PHE A 114 -3.28 18.47 17.64
CA PHE A 114 -3.32 18.88 19.02
C PHE A 114 -4.25 20.09 19.05
N LEU A 115 -5.50 19.93 19.52
CA LEU A 115 -6.29 21.09 19.89
C LEU A 115 -5.62 21.68 21.14
N PRO A 116 -5.05 22.90 21.10
CA PRO A 116 -4.75 23.57 22.35
C PRO A 116 -6.08 23.80 23.06
N SER A 117 -6.27 23.19 24.23
CA SER A 117 -7.39 23.51 25.09
C SER A 117 -7.31 25.00 25.48
N PRO A 118 -8.41 25.76 25.38
CA PRO A 118 -8.45 27.16 25.84
C PRO A 118 -8.23 27.29 27.35
#